data_AF-A0A5N8W2U0-F1
#
_entry.id   AF-A0A5N8W2U0-F1
#
_cell.length_a   1.000
_cell.length_b   1.000
_cell.length_c   1.000
_cell.angle_alpha   90.00
_cell.angle_beta   90.00
_cell.angle_gamma   90.00
#
_symmetry.space_group_name_H-M   'P 1'
#
loop_
_entity.id
_entity.type
_entity.pdbx_description
1 polymer ?
#
loop_
_entity_poly.entity_id
_entity_poly.type
_entity_poly.pdbx_seq_one_letter_code
_entity_poly.pdbx_strand_id
1 'polypeptide(L)'
;MHDLARLLDDAMHRHHLSAEAVALATGIRTPRVRAFLEDGAAGPVHPTREELVELSRLLALPQTEVLEASRRRPSRPNRMRRDAVPG
;
A
#
# COMPACT_ATOMS: atom_id res chain seq x y z
N MET A 1 -15.28 -0.78 -0.46
CA MET A 1 -14.28 -0.26 0.51
C MET A 1 -12.96 -0.98 0.26
N HIS A 2 -11.89 -0.25 -0.06
CA HIS A 2 -10.60 -0.81 -0.48
C HIS A 2 -9.68 -1.07 0.71
N ASP A 3 -8.76 -2.04 0.55
CA ASP A 3 -7.63 -2.23 1.46
C ASP A 3 -6.51 -1.20 1.17
N LEU A 4 -5.52 -1.13 2.06
CA LEU A 4 -4.46 -0.13 1.95
C LEU A 4 -3.67 -0.23 0.64
N ALA A 5 -3.34 -1.45 0.20
CA ALA A 5 -2.57 -1.66 -1.03
C ALA A 5 -3.26 -1.04 -2.23
N ARG A 6 -4.54 -1.38 -2.42
CA ARG A 6 -5.33 -0.87 -3.53
C ARG A 6 -5.59 0.63 -3.43
N LEU A 7 -5.84 1.15 -2.22
CA LEU A 7 -6.02 2.59 -2.01
C LEU A 7 -4.79 3.39 -2.44
N LEU A 8 -3.60 2.93 -2.04
CA LEU A 8 -2.33 3.57 -2.40
C LEU A 8 -2.05 3.45 -3.89
N ASP A 9 -2.26 2.27 -4.47
CA ASP A 9 -2.04 2.02 -5.90
C ASP A 9 -2.95 2.92 -6.76
N ASP A 10 -4.25 2.96 -6.46
CA ASP A 10 -5.22 3.82 -7.17
C ASP A 10 -4.84 5.31 -7.06
N ALA A 11 -4.38 5.75 -5.88
CA ALA A 11 -3.99 7.14 -5.66
C ALA A 11 -2.69 7.51 -6.39
N MET A 12 -1.67 6.65 -6.31
CA MET A 12 -0.41 6.86 -7.02
C MET A 12 -0.61 6.90 -8.54
N HIS A 13 -1.47 6.04 -9.09
CA HIS A 13 -1.83 6.07 -10.51
C HIS A 13 -2.49 7.39 -10.91
N ARG A 14 -3.42 7.94 -10.12
CA ARG A 14 -4.05 9.24 -10.39
C ARG A 14 -3.07 10.40 -10.38
N HIS A 15 -2.05 10.32 -9.53
CA HIS A 15 -1.02 11.36 -9.39
C HIS A 15 0.23 11.10 -10.25
N HIS A 16 0.25 10.02 -11.04
CA HIS A 16 1.41 9.58 -11.83
C HIS A 16 2.71 9.46 -11.02
N LEU A 17 2.61 8.98 -9.77
CA LEU A 17 3.75 8.83 -8.87
C LEU A 17 4.28 7.39 -8.87
N SER A 18 5.60 7.25 -8.92
CA SER A 18 6.27 5.97 -8.67
C SER A 18 6.55 5.76 -7.18
N ALA A 19 6.84 4.52 -6.79
CA ALA A 19 7.22 4.21 -5.41
C ALA A 19 8.50 4.95 -4.98
N GLU A 20 9.43 5.19 -5.90
CA GLU A 20 10.64 5.99 -5.68
C GLU A 20 10.31 7.46 -5.43
N ALA A 21 9.38 8.04 -6.21
CA ALA A 21 8.95 9.42 -6.03
C ALA A 21 8.26 9.61 -4.68
N VAL A 22 7.41 8.66 -4.28
CA VAL A 22 6.77 8.64 -2.96
C VAL A 22 7.80 8.53 -1.84
N ALA A 23 8.77 7.63 -1.99
CA ALA A 23 9.84 7.45 -1.02
C ALA A 23 10.67 8.72 -0.82
N LEU A 24 11.03 9.38 -1.92
CA LEU A 24 11.78 10.64 -1.89
C LEU A 24 10.98 11.76 -1.19
N ALA A 25 9.69 11.86 -1.46
CA ALA A 25 8.84 12.93 -0.93
C ALA A 25 8.44 12.73 0.55
N THR A 26 8.30 11.49 0.99
CA THR A 26 7.87 11.16 2.38
C THR A 26 9.02 10.80 3.31
N GLY A 27 10.22 10.54 2.76
CA GLY A 27 11.34 9.98 3.53
C GLY A 27 11.18 8.50 3.89
N ILE A 28 10.08 7.86 3.47
CA ILE A 28 9.86 6.42 3.67
C ILE A 28 10.78 5.66 2.71
N ARG A 29 11.48 4.64 3.21
CA ARG A 29 12.36 3.82 2.36
C ARG A 29 11.56 3.13 1.24
N THR A 30 12.04 3.21 -0.01
CA THR A 30 11.38 2.60 -1.19
C THR A 30 10.94 1.15 -0.99
N PRO A 31 11.74 0.25 -0.37
CA PRO A 31 11.29 -1.12 -0.11
C PRO A 31 10.03 -1.21 0.76
N ARG A 32 9.83 -0.27 1.70
CA ARG A 32 8.60 -0.22 2.53
C ARG A 32 7.41 0.25 1.72
N VAL A 33 7.58 1.30 0.90
CA VAL A 33 6.52 1.78 -0.01
C VAL A 33 6.04 0.64 -0.92
N ARG A 34 6.97 -0.13 -1.50
CA ARG A 34 6.65 -1.32 -2.30
C ARG A 34 5.91 -2.38 -1.49
N ALA A 35 6.35 -2.68 -0.28
CA ALA A 35 5.64 -3.62 0.59
C ALA A 35 4.20 -3.19 0.92
N PHE A 36 3.97 -1.88 1.11
CA PHE A 36 2.61 -1.36 1.32
C PHE A 36 1.74 -1.47 0.08
N LEU A 37 2.31 -1.30 -1.12
CA LEU A 37 1.60 -1.49 -2.39
C LEU A 37 1.28 -2.96 -2.69
N GLU A 38 2.15 -3.88 -2.26
CA GLU A 38 1.99 -5.32 -2.54
C GLU A 38 1.10 -6.03 -1.51
N ASP A 39 1.34 -5.80 -0.23
CA ASP A 39 0.72 -6.55 0.87
C ASP A 39 -0.20 -5.69 1.75
N GLY A 40 -0.26 -4.37 1.52
CA GLY A 40 -1.01 -3.44 2.35
C GLY A 40 -0.48 -3.42 3.77
N ALA A 41 -1.39 -3.28 4.75
CA ALA A 41 -1.03 -3.31 6.17
C ALA A 41 -1.00 -4.73 6.77
N ALA A 42 -1.32 -5.77 5.99
CA ALA A 42 -1.37 -7.16 6.46
C ALA A 42 -0.10 -7.96 6.12
N GLY A 43 0.84 -7.36 5.40
CA GLY A 43 2.15 -7.95 5.13
C GLY A 43 3.07 -7.96 6.34
N PRO A 44 4.28 -8.54 6.21
CA PRO A 44 5.29 -8.58 7.27
C PRO A 44 5.84 -7.19 7.63
N VAL A 45 5.68 -6.22 6.72
CA VAL A 45 6.10 -4.84 6.91
C VAL A 45 4.86 -4.00 7.23
N HIS A 46 4.64 -3.71 8.51
CA HIS A 46 3.51 -2.89 8.93
C HIS A 46 3.84 -1.39 8.81
N PRO A 47 2.94 -0.58 8.23
CA PRO A 47 3.09 0.87 8.20
C PRO A 47 2.85 1.46 9.60
N THR A 48 3.66 2.44 9.97
CA THR A 48 3.45 3.22 11.20
C THR A 48 2.36 4.28 10.99
N ARG A 49 1.83 4.83 12.08
CA ARG A 49 0.86 5.92 12.00
C ARG A 49 1.43 7.16 11.28
N GLU A 50 2.69 7.48 11.52
CA GLU A 50 3.39 8.59 10.88
C GLU A 50 3.51 8.38 9.38
N GLU A 51 3.91 7.18 8.94
CA GLU A 51 3.99 6.83 7.53
C GLU A 51 2.63 6.94 6.84
N LEU A 52 1.55 6.48 7.48
CA LEU A 52 0.19 6.60 6.95
C LEU A 52 -0.24 8.07 6.82
N VAL A 53 0.14 8.93 7.76
CA VAL A 53 -0.13 10.37 7.69
C VAL A 53 0.64 11.01 6.54
N GLU A 54 1.92 10.70 6.36
CA GLU A 54 2.72 11.25 5.26
C GLU A 54 2.21 10.78 3.89
N LEU A 55 1.85 9.51 3.75
CA LEU A 55 1.22 8.99 2.53
C LEU A 55 -0.12 9.67 2.24
N SER A 56 -0.95 9.91 3.27
CA SER A 56 -2.23 10.60 3.09
C SER A 56 -2.04 12.03 2.60
N ARG A 57 -1.05 12.75 3.12
CA ARG A 57 -0.75 14.13 2.73
C ARG A 57 -0.24 14.20 1.31
N LEU A 58 0.74 13.36 0.97
CA LEU A 58 1.34 13.33 -0.37
C LEU A 58 0.31 12.98 -1.44
N LEU A 59 -0.54 11.99 -1.18
CA LEU A 59 -1.50 11.46 -2.14
C LEU A 59 -2.87 12.16 -2.10
N ALA A 60 -2.97 13.26 -1.34
CA ALA A 60 -4.21 14.02 -1.12
C ALA A 60 -5.40 13.11 -0.71
N LEU A 61 -5.14 12.08 0.10
CA LEU A 61 -6.15 11.16 0.61
C LEU A 61 -6.65 11.61 1.99
N PRO A 62 -7.94 11.41 2.31
CA PRO A 62 -8.44 11.61 3.67
C PRO A 62 -7.72 10.70 4.66
N GLN A 63 -7.14 11.28 5.73
CA GLN A 63 -6.43 10.49 6.76
C GLN A 63 -7.29 9.38 7.35
N THR A 64 -8.58 9.62 7.59
CA THR A 64 -9.51 8.61 8.09
C THR A 64 -9.61 7.41 7.16
N GLU A 65 -9.66 7.64 5.84
CA GLU A 65 -9.74 6.56 4.85
C GLU A 65 -8.48 5.71 4.85
N VAL A 66 -7.31 6.34 4.92
CA VAL A 66 -6.01 5.64 4.97
C VAL A 66 -5.88 4.81 6.25
N LEU A 67 -6.28 5.37 7.41
CA LEU A 67 -6.25 4.67 8.70
C LEU A 67 -7.26 3.52 8.77
N GLU A 68 -8.43 3.66 8.14
CA GLU A 68 -9.38 2.55 8.05
C GLU A 68 -8.88 1.46 7.10
N ALA A 69 -8.34 1.84 5.94
CA ALA A 69 -7.78 0.91 4.97
C ALA A 69 -6.59 0.12 5.57
N SER A 70 -5.79 0.72 6.44
CA SER A 70 -4.69 0.05 7.14
C SER A 70 -5.15 -0.95 8.21
N ARG A 71 -6.41 -0.87 8.66
CA ARG A 71 -7.01 -1.84 9.60
C ARG A 71 -7.70 -3.00 8.89
N ARG A 72 -7.96 -2.85 7.59
CA ARG A 72 -8.60 -3.88 6.77
C ARG A 72 -7.57 -4.87 6.30
N ARG A 73 -7.89 -6.16 6.42
CA ARG A 73 -7.12 -7.19 5.71
C ARG A 73 -7.36 -7.04 4.20
N PRO A 74 -6.33 -7.29 3.38
CA PRO A 74 -6.51 -7.31 1.94
C PRO A 74 -7.57 -8.35 1.59
N SER A 75 -8.54 -7.93 0.79
CA SER A 75 -9.57 -8.82 0.26
C SER A 75 -8.91 -9.59 -0.87
N ARG A 76 -8.20 -10.69 -0.57
CA ARG A 76 -7.55 -11.52 -1.58
C ARG A 76 -8.55 -11.91 -2.68
N PRO A 77 -8.14 -11.85 -3.95
CA PRO A 77 -8.30 -13.00 -4.80
C PRO A 77 -6.92 -13.58 -5.12
N ASN A 78 -6.71 -14.78 -4.59
CA ASN A 78 -5.96 -15.86 -5.24
C ASN A 78 -4.43 -15.72 -5.44
N ARG A 79 -3.65 -16.09 -4.41
CA ARG A 79 -2.30 -16.67 -4.55
C ARG A 79 -2.32 -18.22 -4.64
N MET A 80 -3.38 -18.86 -5.15
CA MET A 80 -3.37 -20.29 -5.53
C MET A 80 -3.18 -20.44 -7.05
N ARG A 81 -2.08 -19.94 -7.61
CA ARG A 81 -1.59 -20.31 -8.96
C ARG A 81 -0.05 -20.30 -9.05
N ARG A 82 0.62 -20.82 -8.03
CA ARG A 82 2.02 -21.31 -8.01
C ARG A 82 2.02 -22.20 -6.75
N ASP A 83 1.65 -23.48 -6.78
CA ASP A 83 2.36 -24.57 -7.41
C ASP A 83 1.39 -25.74 -7.63
N ALA A 84 1.09 -26.05 -8.88
CA ALA A 84 0.58 -27.35 -9.28
C ALA A 84 1.35 -27.71 -10.55
N VAL A 85 2.51 -28.33 -10.37
CA VAL A 85 3.20 -29.06 -11.43
C VAL A 85 2.84 -30.53 -11.23
N PRO A 86 1.96 -31.12 -12.07
CA PRO A 86 2.01 -32.54 -12.32
C PRO A 86 2.85 -32.76 -13.57
N GLY A 87 3.99 -33.42 -13.41
CA GLY A 87 4.88 -33.88 -14.47
C GLY A 87 5.84 -34.89 -13.90
#